data_AF-A0A2J8G894-F1
#
_entry.id   AF-A0A2J8G894-F1
#
_cell.length_a   1.000
_cell.length_b   1.000
_cell.length_c   1.000
_cell.angle_alpha   90.00
_cell.angle_beta   90.00
_cell.angle_gamma   90.00
#
_symmetry.space_group_name_H-M   'P 1'
#
loop_
_entity.id
_entity.type
_entity.pdbx_description
1 polymer ?
#
loop_
_entity_poly.entity_id
_entity_poly.type
_entity_poly.pdbx_seq_one_letter_code
_entity_poly.pdbx_strand_id
1 'polypeptide(L)'
;MARAVAFSMTAMPKNGAQGSFRNTVLSLKTDDLQDCILSVFHIGDSYALFSGEALPAPHTTTNADLREYLLRRLAGDDTGLDLEVKIARVSESVRSRS
;
A
#
# COMPACT_ATOMS: atom_id res chain seq x y z
N MET A 1 -15.78 -15.54 9.55
CA MET A 1 -14.46 -14.88 9.53
C MET A 1 -14.55 -13.70 8.58
N ALA A 2 -14.13 -12.51 9.01
CA ALA A 2 -14.08 -11.36 8.12
C ALA A 2 -12.97 -11.61 7.06
N ARG A 3 -13.27 -11.40 5.78
CA ARG A 3 -12.33 -11.64 4.68
C ARG A 3 -11.31 -10.51 4.63
N ALA A 4 -10.03 -10.83 4.51
CA ALA A 4 -8.98 -9.82 4.35
C ALA A 4 -9.26 -8.91 3.14
N VAL A 5 -8.92 -7.64 3.29
CA VAL A 5 -9.01 -6.62 2.24
C VAL A 5 -7.71 -6.62 1.48
N ALA A 6 -7.74 -7.15 0.25
CA ALA A 6 -6.60 -7.08 -0.65
C ALA A 6 -6.51 -5.69 -1.28
N PHE A 7 -5.29 -5.20 -1.50
CA PHE A 7 -5.03 -3.93 -2.14
C PHE A 7 -3.68 -3.91 -2.87
N SER A 8 -3.52 -2.99 -3.81
CA SER A 8 -2.24 -2.66 -4.41
C SER A 8 -1.82 -1.26 -4.01
N MET A 9 -0.51 -1.05 -3.88
CA MET A 9 0.07 0.25 -3.58
C MET A 9 1.23 0.54 -4.55
N THR A 10 1.29 1.78 -5.01
CA THR A 10 2.40 2.32 -5.79
C THR A 10 3.05 3.42 -4.96
N ALA A 11 4.34 3.28 -4.67
CA ALA A 11 5.14 4.35 -4.05
C ALA A 11 5.96 5.05 -5.14
N MET A 12 5.99 6.38 -5.09
CA MET A 12 6.76 7.25 -6.00
C MET A 12 7.56 8.25 -5.17
N PRO A 13 8.73 8.71 -5.64
CA PRO A 13 9.45 9.78 -4.97
C PRO A 13 8.68 11.09 -5.12
N LYS A 14 8.52 11.80 -4.01
CA LYS A 14 8.10 13.20 -3.99
C LYS A 14 9.19 14.04 -4.66
N ASN A 15 8.82 15.14 -5.31
CA ASN A 15 9.76 16.00 -6.04
C ASN A 15 11.02 16.31 -5.21
N GLY A 16 12.19 15.96 -5.75
CA GLY A 16 13.50 16.15 -5.10
C GLY A 16 14.08 14.92 -4.37
N ALA A 17 13.33 13.83 -4.19
CA ALA A 17 13.76 12.63 -3.45
C ALA A 17 14.28 11.46 -4.33
N GLN A 18 14.55 11.70 -5.62
CA GLN A 18 14.89 10.64 -6.58
C GLN A 18 16.18 9.87 -6.25
N GLY A 19 17.19 10.54 -5.66
CA GLY A 19 18.49 9.93 -5.36
C GLY A 19 18.47 8.92 -4.20
N SER A 20 17.46 8.98 -3.32
CA SER A 20 17.35 8.09 -2.16
C SER A 20 16.15 7.14 -2.21
N PHE A 21 15.31 7.23 -3.25
CA PHE A 21 14.03 6.51 -3.35
C PHE A 21 14.16 5.01 -3.06
N ARG A 22 15.10 4.34 -3.73
CA ARG A 22 15.31 2.89 -3.57
C ARG A 22 15.70 2.53 -2.13
N ASN A 23 16.56 3.32 -1.50
CA ASN A 23 16.95 3.09 -0.11
C ASN A 23 15.78 3.37 0.84
N THR A 24 14.99 4.43 0.58
CA THR A 24 13.78 4.72 1.35
C THR A 24 12.80 3.56 1.29
N VAL A 25 12.52 3.02 0.09
CA VAL A 25 11.64 1.85 -0.10
C VAL A 25 12.14 0.62 0.64
N LEU A 26 13.45 0.32 0.56
CA LEU A 26 14.05 -0.81 1.26
C LEU A 26 14.08 -0.63 2.80
N SER A 27 14.03 0.61 3.28
CA SER A 27 14.00 0.95 4.71
C SER A 27 12.60 1.05 5.31
N LEU A 28 11.54 0.86 4.51
CA LEU A 28 10.16 0.92 5.00
C LEU A 28 9.96 -0.14 6.08
N LYS A 29 9.52 0.30 7.25
CA LYS A 29 9.24 -0.58 8.39
C LYS A 29 7.87 -1.22 8.20
N THR A 30 7.84 -2.33 7.47
CA THR A 30 6.62 -3.14 7.32
C THR A 30 6.26 -3.88 8.61
N ASP A 31 7.21 -4.03 9.54
CA ASP A 31 7.02 -4.74 10.81
C ASP A 31 6.04 -4.02 11.77
N ASP A 32 5.83 -2.72 11.59
CA ASP A 32 4.90 -1.91 12.40
C ASP A 32 3.43 -2.02 11.94
N LEU A 33 3.16 -2.78 10.87
CA LEU A 33 1.82 -3.01 10.32
C LEU A 33 1.19 -4.28 10.93
N GLN A 34 0.77 -4.20 12.19
CA GLN A 34 0.24 -5.37 12.92
C GLN A 34 -1.01 -6.01 12.30
N ASP A 35 -1.77 -5.24 11.52
CA ASP A 35 -3.02 -5.62 10.87
C ASP A 35 -2.92 -5.69 9.34
N CYS A 36 -1.72 -5.49 8.79
CA CYS A 36 -1.50 -5.42 7.35
C CYS A 36 -0.16 -6.05 6.95
N ILE A 37 -0.22 -6.97 5.98
CA ILE A 37 0.96 -7.53 5.33
C ILE A 37 1.19 -6.78 4.04
N LEU A 38 2.43 -6.32 3.81
CA LEU A 38 2.88 -5.75 2.54
C LEU A 38 3.98 -6.61 1.94
N SER A 39 3.84 -6.94 0.66
CA SER A 39 4.85 -7.62 -0.13
C SER A 39 5.28 -6.74 -1.29
N VAL A 40 6.59 -6.60 -1.49
CA VAL A 40 7.16 -5.81 -2.58
C VAL A 40 7.27 -6.68 -3.83
N PHE A 41 6.71 -6.23 -4.94
CA PHE A 41 6.72 -6.93 -6.23
C PHE A 41 7.79 -6.39 -7.15
N HIS A 42 8.00 -5.07 -7.10
CA HIS A 42 8.92 -4.39 -7.99
C HIS A 42 9.48 -3.14 -7.32
N ILE A 43 10.77 -2.90 -7.48
CA ILE A 43 11.44 -1.66 -7.10
C ILE A 43 12.23 -1.20 -8.32
N GLY A 44 11.79 -0.09 -8.91
CA GLY A 44 12.53 0.64 -9.93
C GLY A 44 13.15 1.92 -9.35
N ASP A 45 13.77 2.70 -10.21
CA ASP A 45 14.44 3.95 -9.80
C ASP A 45 13.44 5.10 -9.55
N SER A 46 12.21 5.00 -10.07
CA SER A 46 11.20 6.07 -10.00
C SER A 46 9.87 5.62 -9.42
N TYR A 47 9.70 4.32 -9.12
CA TYR A 47 8.50 3.81 -8.46
C TYR A 47 8.75 2.42 -7.86
N ALA A 48 7.90 2.03 -6.92
CA ALA A 48 7.86 0.70 -6.35
C ALA A 48 6.41 0.21 -6.24
N LEU A 49 6.20 -1.07 -6.52
CA LEU A 49 4.89 -1.71 -6.51
C LEU A 49 4.81 -2.72 -5.37
N PHE A 50 3.68 -2.67 -4.67
CA PHE A 50 3.38 -3.51 -3.52
C PHE A 50 2.00 -4.12 -3.68
N SER A 51 1.84 -5.36 -3.19
CA SER A 51 0.53 -5.91 -2.86
C SER A 51 0.43 -5.97 -1.35
N GLY A 52 -0.75 -5.71 -0.83
CA GLY A 52 -1.03 -5.86 0.57
C GLY A 52 -2.34 -6.57 0.85
N GLU A 53 -2.39 -7.14 2.03
CA GLU A 53 -3.58 -7.74 2.63
C GLU A 53 -3.74 -7.16 4.03
N ALA A 54 -4.91 -6.60 4.33
CA ALA A 54 -5.21 -6.02 5.64
C ALA A 54 -6.45 -6.67 6.25
N LEU A 55 -6.48 -6.77 7.58
CA LEU A 55 -7.70 -7.13 8.29
C LEU A 55 -8.75 -6.02 8.12
N PRO A 56 -10.05 -6.35 7.99
CA PRO A 56 -11.09 -5.34 7.88
C PRO A 56 -11.10 -4.41 9.09
N ALA A 57 -10.88 -3.12 8.83
CA ALA A 57 -10.79 -2.07 9.83
C ALA A 57 -11.30 -0.74 9.22
N PRO A 58 -11.54 0.31 10.03
CA PRO A 58 -12.02 1.60 9.51
C PRO A 58 -11.15 2.16 8.39
N HIS A 59 -9.82 2.00 8.48
CA HIS A 59 -8.87 2.49 7.48
C HIS A 59 -8.86 1.66 6.18
N THR A 60 -9.47 0.47 6.13
CA THR A 60 -9.56 -0.34 4.90
C THR A 60 -10.88 -0.11 4.15
N THR A 61 -11.66 0.92 4.51
CA THR A 61 -12.98 1.18 3.93
C THR A 61 -12.88 1.88 2.57
N THR A 62 -11.96 2.84 2.45
CA THR A 62 -11.72 3.58 1.22
C THR A 62 -10.24 3.62 0.88
N ASN A 63 -9.94 3.85 -0.41
CA ASN A 63 -8.55 4.01 -0.85
C ASN A 63 -7.87 5.19 -0.15
N ALA A 64 -8.61 6.26 0.15
CA ALA A 64 -8.07 7.44 0.81
C ALA A 64 -7.69 7.15 2.27
N ASP A 65 -8.56 6.47 3.02
CA ASP A 65 -8.28 6.11 4.41
C ASP A 65 -7.09 5.16 4.51
N LEU A 66 -7.02 4.18 3.59
CA LEU A 66 -5.92 3.21 3.56
C LEU A 66 -4.60 3.89 3.19
N ARG A 67 -4.64 4.81 2.22
CA ARG A 67 -3.47 5.64 1.87
C ARG A 67 -2.99 6.45 3.05
N GLU A 68 -3.88 7.13 3.77
CA GLU A 68 -3.52 7.96 4.93
C GLU A 68 -2.96 7.12 6.09
N TYR A 69 -3.52 5.93 6.31
CA TYR A 69 -2.99 4.96 7.27
C TYR A 69 -1.58 4.50 6.90
N LEU A 70 -1.38 4.06 5.66
CA LEU A 70 -0.09 3.56 5.17
C LEU A 70 0.97 4.67 5.15
N LEU A 71 0.62 5.89 4.74
CA LEU A 71 1.51 7.05 4.83
C LEU A 71 1.98 7.28 6.27
N ARG A 72 1.04 7.32 7.23
CA ARG A 72 1.39 7.55 8.65
C ARG A 72 2.27 6.44 9.22
N ARG A 73 2.02 5.18 8.85
CA ARG A 73 2.72 4.02 9.41
C ARG A 73 4.08 3.73 8.75
N LEU A 74 4.13 3.76 7.42
CA LEU A 74 5.34 3.42 6.66
C LEU A 74 6.35 4.56 6.64
N ALA A 75 5.85 5.79 6.66
CA ALA A 75 6.55 6.90 6.07
C ALA A 75 6.82 8.03 7.08
N GLY A 76 6.00 8.17 8.13
CA GLY A 76 6.01 9.40 8.94
C GLY A 76 5.81 10.64 8.07
N ASP A 77 5.84 11.84 8.65
CA ASP A 77 5.51 13.07 7.89
C ASP A 77 6.56 13.48 6.82
N ASP A 78 7.71 12.79 6.68
CA ASP A 78 8.89 13.35 5.98
C ASP A 78 9.71 12.37 5.11
N THR A 79 9.15 11.26 4.66
CA THR A 79 9.88 10.24 3.85
C THR A 79 10.12 10.62 2.40
N GLY A 80 9.52 11.70 1.91
CA GLY A 80 9.63 12.08 0.51
C GLY A 80 9.02 11.05 -0.45
N LEU A 81 7.97 10.34 -0.01
CA LEU A 81 7.20 9.40 -0.83
C LEU A 81 5.78 9.91 -1.06
N ASP A 82 5.30 9.75 -2.29
CA ASP A 82 3.89 9.79 -2.62
C ASP A 82 3.36 8.36 -2.79
N LEU A 83 2.23 8.06 -2.15
CA LEU A 83 1.58 6.76 -2.24
C LEU A 83 0.27 6.86 -3.02
N GLU A 84 0.08 5.96 -3.97
CA GLU A 84 -1.21 5.66 -4.58
C GLU A 84 -1.67 4.28 -4.09
N VAL A 85 -2.93 4.17 -3.65
CA VAL A 85 -3.47 2.93 -3.09
C VAL A 85 -4.79 2.58 -3.76
N LYS A 86 -4.99 1.29 -4.04
CA LYS A 86 -6.20 0.75 -4.63
C LYS A 86 -6.63 -0.53 -3.92
N ILE A 87 -7.74 -0.46 -3.20
CA ILE A 87 -8.40 -1.64 -2.64
C ILE A 87 -8.96 -2.47 -3.79
N ALA A 88 -8.63 -3.76 -3.80
CA ALA A 88 -9.23 -4.73 -4.70
C ALA A 88 -10.68 -4.92 -4.27
N ARG A 89 -11.59 -4.15 -4.87
CA ARG A 89 -13.00 -4.45 -4.77
C ARG A 89 -13.21 -5.77 -5.48
N VAL A 90 -13.56 -6.79 -4.71
CA VAL A 90 -14.07 -8.03 -5.27
C VAL A 90 -15.33 -7.64 -6.01
N SER A 91 -15.23 -7.39 -7.31
CA SER A 91 -16.40 -7.41 -8.16
C SER A 91 -16.96 -8.81 -8.01
N GLU A 92 -18.12 -8.96 -7.39
CA GLU A 92 -18.95 -10.15 -7.55
C GLU A 92 -19.34 -10.22 -9.03
N SER A 93 -18.43 -10.72 -9.84
CA SER A 93 -18.58 -11.12 -11.24
C SER A 93 -17.67 -12.32 -11.31
N VAL A 94 -18.10 -13.53 -10.95
CA VAL A 94 -19.13 -14.28 -11.66
C VAL A 94 -19.95 -15.12 -10.66
N ARG A 95 -21.15 -14.66 -10.30
CA ARG A 95 -22.27 -15.59 -10.10
C ARG A 95 -23.01 -15.67 -11.45
N SER A 96 -23.36 -16.89 -11.83
CA SER A 96 -24.17 -17.27 -13.00
C SER A 96 -23.44 -17.41 -14.33
N ARG A 97 -23.08 -18.67 -14.63
CA ARG A 97 -23.55 -19.51 -15.75
C ARG A 97 -22.70 -20.78 -15.69
N SER A 98 -23.17 -22.01 -15.67
CA SER A 98 -24.46 -22.69 -15.59
C SER A 98 -24.09 -24.15 -15.36
#